data_AF-A0A0R3TXF0-F1
#
_entry.id   AF-A0A0R3TXF0-F1
#
_cell.length_a   1.000
_cell.length_b   1.000
_cell.length_c   1.000
_cell.angle_alpha   90.00
_cell.angle_beta   90.00
_cell.angle_gamma   90.00
#
_symmetry.space_group_name_H-M   'P 1'
#
loop_
_entity.id
_entity.type
_entity.pdbx_description
1 polymer ?
#
loop_
_entity_poly.entity_id
_entity_poly.type
_entity_poly.pdbx_seq_one_letter_code
_entity_poly.pdbx_strand_id
1 'polypeptide(L)'
;MGKSHFLSLTRSSSRNWCYQLKKIVPSHCKIICPNAKPMEVSINQNARMPAWFDIYGLSVDSPQDEKGISKVAEQVCRLVKTEVETYGIPLNRIVLGGFSQGGSVALFTAITASSLRGLAGVMIFSAWLPLAQQITADSAPKKLTGPKL
;
A
#
# COMPACT_ATOMS: atom_id res chain seq x y z
N MET A 1 -11.31 -14.93 21.54
CA MET A 1 -10.42 -14.20 20.61
C MET A 1 -11.27 -13.47 19.59
N GLY A 2 -11.13 -12.14 19.43
CA GLY A 2 -11.91 -11.41 18.41
C GLY A 2 -11.32 -11.53 16.99
N LYS A 3 -11.99 -11.00 15.97
CA LYS A 3 -11.59 -11.09 14.54
C LYS A 3 -10.43 -10.14 14.19
N SER A 4 -9.53 -10.53 13.29
CA SER A 4 -8.38 -9.70 12.81
C SER A 4 -8.14 -9.91 11.32
N HIS A 5 -7.72 -8.89 10.58
CA HIS A 5 -7.63 -8.98 9.12
C HIS A 5 -6.21 -8.63 8.64
N PHE A 6 -5.70 -9.38 7.66
CA PHE A 6 -4.41 -9.16 7.00
C PHE A 6 -4.65 -8.89 5.51
N LEU A 7 -4.21 -7.73 5.03
CA LEU A 7 -4.38 -7.32 3.64
C LEU A 7 -3.02 -7.32 2.93
N SER A 8 -2.87 -8.11 1.88
CA SER A 8 -1.62 -8.28 1.12
C SER A 8 -1.76 -7.88 -0.35
N LEU A 9 -0.99 -6.88 -0.79
CA LEU A 9 -0.92 -6.42 -2.18
C LEU A 9 0.24 -7.08 -2.92
N THR A 10 -0.03 -7.70 -4.08
CA THR A 10 0.99 -8.46 -4.81
C THR A 10 0.81 -8.31 -6.31
N ARG A 11 1.93 -8.26 -7.07
CA ARG A 11 1.91 -8.21 -8.53
C ARG A 11 1.66 -9.59 -9.18
N SER A 12 2.14 -10.66 -8.53
CA SER A 12 1.88 -12.05 -8.93
C SER A 12 0.46 -12.49 -8.58
N SER A 13 0.05 -13.71 -8.98
CA SER A 13 -1.27 -14.24 -8.60
C SER A 13 -1.47 -14.16 -7.09
N SER A 14 -2.53 -13.46 -6.67
CA SER A 14 -2.85 -13.27 -5.26
C SER A 14 -3.11 -14.61 -4.54
N ARG A 15 -3.47 -15.65 -5.30
CA ARG A 15 -3.61 -17.04 -4.82
C ARG A 15 -2.34 -17.59 -4.19
N ASN A 16 -1.16 -17.34 -4.77
CA ASN A 16 0.10 -17.84 -4.23
C ASN A 16 0.43 -17.19 -2.89
N TRP A 17 0.29 -15.86 -2.79
CA TRP A 17 0.54 -15.15 -1.54
C TRP A 17 -0.47 -15.48 -0.46
N CYS A 18 -1.75 -15.52 -0.79
CA CYS A 18 -2.76 -15.97 0.15
C CYS A 18 -2.49 -17.39 0.65
N TYR A 19 -2.03 -18.30 -0.23
CA TYR A 19 -1.64 -19.65 0.17
C TYR A 19 -0.44 -19.67 1.12
N GLN A 20 0.62 -18.90 0.85
CA GLN A 20 1.79 -18.85 1.75
C GLN A 20 1.47 -18.16 3.07
N LEU A 21 0.72 -17.05 3.05
CA LEU A 21 0.32 -16.32 4.26
C LEU A 21 -0.55 -17.17 5.19
N LYS A 22 -1.44 -18.01 4.64
CA LYS A 22 -2.26 -18.95 5.44
C LYS A 22 -1.43 -19.90 6.32
N LYS A 23 -0.16 -20.13 6.00
CA LYS A 23 0.72 -21.01 6.79
C LYS A 23 1.30 -20.32 8.02
N ILE A 24 1.38 -19.00 8.03
CA ILE A 24 2.08 -18.21 9.06
C ILE A 24 1.16 -17.26 9.82
N VAL A 25 0.08 -16.82 9.18
CA VAL A 25 -0.91 -15.92 9.78
C VAL A 25 -1.85 -16.75 10.67
N PRO A 26 -2.14 -16.32 11.91
CA PRO A 26 -3.05 -17.04 12.81
C PRO A 26 -4.40 -17.35 12.17
N SER A 27 -4.98 -18.51 12.49
CA SER A 27 -6.23 -19.00 11.89
C SER A 27 -7.45 -18.11 12.15
N HIS A 28 -7.42 -17.29 13.21
CA HIS A 28 -8.47 -16.32 13.52
C HIS A 28 -8.37 -15.03 12.67
N CYS A 29 -7.38 -14.93 11.79
CA CYS A 29 -7.20 -13.80 10.91
C CYS A 29 -7.76 -14.06 9.50
N LYS A 30 -8.56 -13.15 8.96
CA LYS A 30 -8.97 -13.14 7.55
C LYS A 30 -7.83 -12.60 6.70
N ILE A 31 -7.42 -13.33 5.67
CA ILE A 31 -6.39 -12.87 4.72
C ILE A 31 -7.10 -12.39 3.44
N ILE A 32 -6.79 -11.18 3.01
CA ILE A 32 -7.32 -10.54 1.81
C ILE A 32 -6.14 -10.27 0.87
N CYS A 33 -6.17 -10.82 -0.35
CA CYS A 33 -5.15 -10.57 -1.36
C CYS A 33 -5.83 -10.10 -2.66
N PRO A 34 -6.06 -8.80 -2.85
CA PRO A 34 -6.64 -8.30 -4.10
C PRO A 34 -5.65 -8.51 -5.26
N ASN A 35 -6.18 -8.71 -6.46
CA ASN A 35 -5.38 -8.86 -7.67
C ASN A 35 -5.17 -7.49 -8.33
N ALA A 36 -3.94 -7.22 -8.73
CA ALA A 36 -3.64 -6.12 -9.65
C ALA A 36 -4.35 -6.34 -10.99
N LYS A 37 -4.82 -5.25 -11.62
CA LYS A 37 -5.43 -5.33 -12.96
C LYS A 37 -4.34 -5.35 -14.04
N PRO A 38 -4.54 -6.04 -15.18
CA PRO A 38 -3.60 -5.96 -16.29
C PRO A 38 -3.52 -4.54 -16.86
N MET A 39 -2.31 -4.01 -16.99
CA MET A 39 -1.99 -2.73 -17.63
C MET A 39 -0.65 -2.83 -18.36
N GLU A 40 -0.36 -1.88 -19.25
CA GLU A 40 0.95 -1.75 -19.87
C GLU A 40 1.97 -1.28 -18.83
N VAL A 41 3.19 -1.80 -18.90
CA VAL A 41 4.29 -1.44 -17.99
C VAL A 41 5.46 -0.94 -18.81
N SER A 42 5.76 0.36 -18.69
CA SER A 42 6.73 1.09 -19.51
C SER A 42 8.11 0.44 -19.53
N ILE A 43 8.66 0.12 -18.36
CA ILE A 43 10.00 -0.49 -18.26
C ILE A 43 10.09 -1.87 -18.94
N ASN A 44 8.95 -2.54 -19.13
CA ASN A 44 8.87 -3.84 -19.77
C ASN A 44 8.42 -3.72 -21.24
N GLN A 45 8.87 -2.69 -21.96
CA GLN A 45 8.53 -2.46 -23.36
C GLN A 45 7.01 -2.39 -23.60
N ASN A 46 6.27 -1.77 -22.66
CA ASN A 46 4.80 -1.68 -22.65
C ASN A 46 4.09 -3.04 -22.64
N ALA A 47 4.76 -4.12 -22.20
CA ALA A 47 4.12 -5.42 -22.08
C ALA A 47 2.92 -5.35 -21.11
N ARG A 48 1.79 -5.92 -21.53
CA ARG A 48 0.55 -5.94 -20.73
C ARG A 48 0.61 -7.04 -19.68
N MET A 49 0.67 -6.65 -18.41
CA MET A 49 0.77 -7.58 -17.28
C MET A 49 0.07 -7.01 -16.04
N PRO A 50 -0.26 -7.84 -15.03
CA PRO A 50 -0.77 -7.33 -13.76
C PRO A 50 0.23 -6.35 -13.14
N ALA A 51 -0.22 -5.12 -12.86
CA ALA A 51 0.55 -4.11 -12.15
C ALA A 51 -0.41 -3.16 -11.40
N TRP A 52 0.09 -2.57 -10.32
CA TRP A 52 -0.65 -1.59 -9.52
C TRP A 52 -0.55 -0.18 -10.14
N PHE A 53 0.64 0.18 -10.59
CA PHE A 53 0.93 1.45 -11.24
C PHE A 53 2.04 1.24 -12.29
N ASP A 54 2.33 2.25 -13.11
CA ASP A 54 3.38 2.13 -14.12
C ASP A 54 4.78 2.31 -13.52
N ILE A 55 5.79 1.70 -14.14
CA ILE A 55 7.19 1.81 -13.72
C ILE A 55 7.99 2.31 -14.92
N TYR A 56 8.56 3.51 -14.80
CA TYR A 56 9.36 4.14 -15.86
C TYR A 56 10.86 3.78 -15.76
N GLY A 57 11.35 3.43 -14.57
CA GLY A 57 12.75 3.06 -14.33
C GLY A 57 12.97 2.48 -12.93
N LEU A 58 14.18 1.97 -12.68
CA LEU A 58 14.58 1.38 -11.38
C LEU A 58 15.56 2.24 -10.58
N SER A 59 16.04 3.35 -11.16
CA SER A 59 16.90 4.28 -10.44
C SER A 59 16.08 5.08 -9.43
N VAL A 60 16.72 5.54 -8.35
CA VAL A 60 16.09 6.43 -7.36
C VAL A 60 15.57 7.71 -8.00
N ASP A 61 16.25 8.20 -9.03
CA ASP A 61 15.91 9.44 -9.75
C ASP A 61 14.97 9.20 -10.94
N SER A 62 14.55 7.95 -11.17
CA SER A 62 13.58 7.67 -12.23
C SER A 62 12.25 8.38 -11.93
N PRO A 63 11.60 8.99 -12.93
CA PRO A 63 10.24 9.48 -12.79
C PRO A 63 9.32 8.38 -12.24
N GLN A 64 8.31 8.77 -11.46
CA GLN A 64 7.36 7.83 -10.85
C GLN A 64 5.93 8.16 -11.30
N ASP A 65 5.09 7.14 -11.44
CA ASP A 65 3.67 7.27 -11.79
C ASP A 65 2.85 7.75 -10.58
N GLU A 66 3.00 9.03 -10.22
CA GLU A 66 2.35 9.64 -9.06
C GLU A 66 0.83 9.46 -9.08
N LYS A 67 0.21 9.60 -10.25
CA LYS A 67 -1.23 9.44 -10.43
C LYS A 67 -1.67 7.99 -10.21
N GLY A 68 -0.94 7.02 -10.77
CA GLY A 68 -1.23 5.61 -10.57
C GLY A 68 -1.03 5.18 -9.12
N ILE A 69 0.07 5.59 -8.49
CA ILE A 69 0.35 5.33 -7.07
C ILE A 69 -0.79 5.86 -6.19
N SER A 70 -1.17 7.12 -6.36
CA SER A 70 -2.26 7.74 -5.58
C SER A 70 -3.59 7.03 -5.80
N LYS A 71 -3.90 6.66 -7.05
CA LYS A 71 -5.12 5.93 -7.39
C LYS A 71 -5.22 4.57 -6.69
N VAL A 72 -4.12 3.81 -6.61
CA VAL A 72 -4.14 2.53 -5.88
C VAL A 72 -4.19 2.75 -4.37
N ALA A 73 -3.52 3.79 -3.85
CA ALA A 73 -3.62 4.14 -2.44
C ALA A 73 -5.08 4.40 -2.02
N GLU A 74 -5.85 5.13 -2.83
CA GLU A 74 -7.29 5.31 -2.61
C GLU A 74 -8.07 3.98 -2.62
N GLN A 75 -7.74 3.06 -3.54
CA GLN A 75 -8.38 1.74 -3.59
C GLN A 75 -8.11 0.93 -2.32
N VAL A 76 -6.88 0.99 -1.81
CA VAL A 76 -6.48 0.34 -0.55
C VAL A 76 -7.24 0.96 0.62
N CYS A 77 -7.33 2.30 0.70
CA CYS A 77 -8.12 2.99 1.71
C CYS A 77 -9.58 2.56 1.69
N ARG A 78 -10.21 2.46 0.50
CA ARG A 78 -11.59 1.98 0.36
C ARG A 78 -11.75 0.54 0.83
N LEU A 79 -10.79 -0.32 0.51
CA LEU A 79 -10.82 -1.71 0.94
C LEU A 79 -10.72 -1.83 2.47
N VAL A 80 -9.80 -1.10 3.11
CA VAL A 80 -9.70 -1.07 4.58
C VAL A 80 -10.98 -0.49 5.19
N LYS A 81 -11.53 0.58 4.61
CA LYS A 81 -12.79 1.19 5.05
C LYS A 81 -13.94 0.18 5.04
N THR A 82 -14.05 -0.65 3.99
CA THR A 82 -15.04 -1.74 3.95
C THR A 82 -14.83 -2.73 5.09
N GLU A 83 -13.60 -3.12 5.41
CA GLU A 83 -13.32 -4.02 6.53
C GLU A 83 -13.70 -3.43 7.90
N VAL A 84 -13.51 -2.11 8.07
CA VAL A 84 -13.91 -1.39 9.28
C VAL A 84 -15.43 -1.25 9.37
N GLU A 85 -16.07 -0.68 8.35
CA GLU A 85 -17.48 -0.27 8.41
C GLU A 85 -18.45 -1.44 8.22
N THR A 86 -18.15 -2.36 7.30
CA THR A 86 -19.05 -3.47 6.98
C THR A 86 -18.85 -4.66 7.93
N TYR A 87 -17.61 -4.93 8.34
CA TYR A 87 -17.28 -6.11 9.14
C TYR A 87 -16.91 -5.79 10.60
N GLY A 88 -16.89 -4.50 10.98
CA GLY A 88 -16.65 -4.06 12.35
C GLY A 88 -15.24 -4.31 12.86
N ILE A 89 -14.24 -4.40 11.96
CA ILE A 89 -12.86 -4.67 12.35
C ILE A 89 -12.15 -3.36 12.68
N PRO A 90 -11.73 -3.12 13.93
CA PRO A 90 -11.03 -1.89 14.26
C PRO A 90 -9.65 -1.84 13.57
N LEU A 91 -9.20 -0.63 13.21
CA LEU A 91 -7.94 -0.42 12.49
C LEU A 91 -6.74 -1.08 13.20
N ASN A 92 -6.71 -1.06 14.52
CA ASN A 92 -5.65 -1.67 15.34
C ASN A 92 -5.63 -3.21 15.30
N ARG A 93 -6.49 -3.83 14.48
CA ARG A 93 -6.53 -5.26 14.16
C ARG A 93 -6.41 -5.54 12.67
N ILE A 94 -6.02 -4.54 11.89
CA ILE A 94 -5.75 -4.62 10.46
C ILE A 94 -4.26 -4.42 10.24
N VAL A 95 -3.62 -5.39 9.60
CA VAL A 95 -2.24 -5.27 9.09
C VAL A 95 -2.30 -5.09 7.58
N LEU A 96 -1.65 -4.05 7.08
CA LEU A 96 -1.50 -3.78 5.65
C LEU A 96 -0.11 -4.23 5.18
N GLY A 97 -0.01 -4.91 4.06
CA GLY A 97 1.29 -5.40 3.60
C GLY A 97 1.34 -5.69 2.12
N GLY A 98 2.52 -6.07 1.66
CA GLY A 98 2.72 -6.44 0.26
C GLY A 98 4.17 -6.71 -0.10
N PHE A 99 4.35 -7.17 -1.34
CA PHE A 99 5.65 -7.49 -1.93
C PHE A 99 5.95 -6.64 -3.15
N SER A 100 7.20 -6.18 -3.28
CA SER A 100 7.66 -5.35 -4.41
C SER A 100 6.71 -4.18 -4.62
N GLN A 101 6.17 -3.98 -5.83
CA GLN A 101 5.23 -2.91 -6.14
C GLN A 101 4.02 -2.85 -5.20
N GLY A 102 3.48 -4.00 -4.77
CA GLY A 102 2.37 -4.04 -3.83
C GLY A 102 2.77 -3.59 -2.42
N GLY A 103 4.00 -3.92 -2.01
CA GLY A 103 4.59 -3.41 -0.77
C GLY A 103 4.80 -1.89 -0.83
N SER A 104 5.24 -1.38 -1.98
CA SER A 104 5.45 0.06 -2.18
C SER A 104 4.17 0.86 -1.99
N VAL A 105 3.05 0.40 -2.56
CA VAL A 105 1.74 1.05 -2.35
C VAL A 105 1.22 0.84 -0.93
N ALA A 106 1.37 -0.34 -0.34
CA ALA A 106 0.99 -0.58 1.06
C ALA A 106 1.68 0.43 1.99
N LEU A 107 2.99 0.60 1.82
CA LEU A 107 3.80 1.53 2.61
C LEU A 107 3.40 2.99 2.39
N PHE A 108 3.31 3.41 1.12
CA PHE A 108 2.87 4.75 0.76
C PHE A 108 1.51 5.09 1.39
N THR A 109 0.53 4.21 1.21
CA THR A 109 -0.84 4.41 1.71
C THR A 109 -0.87 4.53 3.23
N ALA A 110 -0.14 3.65 3.94
CA ALA A 110 -0.10 3.70 5.41
C ALA A 110 0.51 4.99 5.96
N ILE A 111 1.44 5.60 5.23
CA ILE A 111 2.10 6.85 5.64
C ILE A 111 1.23 8.07 5.30
N THR A 112 0.66 8.12 4.09
CA THR A 112 0.00 9.33 3.58
C THR A 112 -1.49 9.40 3.92
N ALA A 113 -2.17 8.27 4.10
CA ALA A 113 -3.60 8.25 4.38
C ALA A 113 -3.89 8.43 5.87
N SER A 114 -4.34 9.62 6.26
CA SER A 114 -4.74 9.94 7.64
C SER A 114 -5.86 9.02 8.18
N SER A 115 -6.73 8.52 7.30
CA SER A 115 -7.79 7.56 7.61
C SER A 115 -7.29 6.19 8.08
N LEU A 116 -6.01 5.87 7.81
CA LEU A 116 -5.37 4.63 8.23
C LEU A 116 -4.51 4.79 9.50
N ARG A 117 -4.53 5.96 10.14
CA ARG A 117 -3.86 6.15 11.43
C ARG A 117 -4.45 5.19 12.46
N GLY A 118 -3.60 4.36 13.06
CA GLY A 118 -4.00 3.33 14.01
C GLY A 118 -4.11 1.92 13.44
N LEU A 119 -3.63 1.66 12.21
CA LEU A 119 -3.37 0.30 11.74
C LEU A 119 -2.54 -0.49 12.77
N ALA A 120 -2.79 -1.79 12.88
CA ALA A 120 -2.03 -2.68 13.77
C ALA A 120 -0.54 -2.74 13.41
N GLY A 121 -0.24 -2.59 12.12
CA GLY A 121 1.12 -2.57 11.60
C GLY A 121 1.15 -2.63 10.08
N VAL A 122 2.36 -2.51 9.55
CA VAL A 122 2.63 -2.61 8.11
C VAL A 122 3.72 -3.65 7.87
N MET A 123 3.52 -4.55 6.91
CA MET A 123 4.46 -5.64 6.60
C MET A 123 4.90 -5.59 5.13
N ILE A 124 6.13 -5.15 4.90
CA ILE A 124 6.66 -4.86 3.56
C ILE A 124 7.80 -5.83 3.22
N PHE A 125 7.73 -6.42 2.03
CA PHE A 125 8.74 -7.35 1.54
C PHE A 125 9.37 -6.84 0.24
N SER A 126 10.68 -6.57 0.25
CA SER A 126 11.47 -6.20 -0.94
C SER A 126 10.84 -5.08 -1.79
N ALA A 127 10.48 -3.97 -1.15
CA ALA A 127 9.80 -2.84 -1.77
C ALA A 127 10.53 -1.52 -1.48
N TRP A 128 10.01 -0.42 -2.00
CA TRP A 128 10.54 0.93 -1.78
C TRP A 128 9.42 1.88 -1.37
N LEU A 129 9.75 3.03 -0.77
CA LEU A 129 8.78 4.10 -0.52
C LEU A 129 8.67 4.95 -1.81
N PRO A 130 7.55 4.89 -2.56
CA PRO A 130 7.39 5.76 -3.70
C PRO A 130 7.17 7.20 -3.24
N LEU A 131 7.58 8.16 -4.07
CA LEU A 131 7.40 9.60 -3.82
C LEU A 131 8.02 10.09 -2.48
N ALA A 132 9.06 9.42 -1.98
CA ALA A 132 9.65 9.70 -0.66
C ALA A 132 10.07 11.18 -0.46
N GLN A 133 10.59 11.82 -1.51
CA GLN A 133 10.99 13.23 -1.47
C GLN A 133 9.79 14.18 -1.25
N GLN A 134 8.65 13.89 -1.87
CA GLN A 134 7.42 14.69 -1.70
C GLN A 134 6.86 14.52 -0.27
N ILE A 135 6.81 13.27 0.22
CA ILE A 135 6.32 12.95 1.58
C ILE A 135 7.15 13.66 2.66
N THR A 136 8.48 13.68 2.50
CA THR A 136 9.38 14.32 3.47
C THR A 136 9.28 15.84 3.43
N ALA A 137 9.09 16.45 2.25
CA ALA A 137 8.84 17.89 2.12
C ALA A 137 7.54 18.32 2.83
N ASP A 138 6.47 17.54 2.69
CA ASP A 138 5.18 17.82 3.34
C ASP A 138 5.22 17.62 4.86
N SER A 139 6.13 16.76 5.34
CA SER A 139 6.33 16.47 6.76
C SER A 139 7.26 17.45 7.47
N ALA A 140 7.94 18.34 6.73
CA ALA A 140 8.81 19.34 7.33
C ALA A 140 8.00 20.31 8.20
N PRO A 141 8.49 20.70 9.39
CA PRO A 141 7.81 21.70 10.20
C PRO A 141 7.68 22.98 9.38
N LYS A 142 6.43 23.39 9.09
CA LYS A 142 6.16 24.70 8.51
C LYS A 142 6.82 25.71 9.44
N LYS A 143 7.84 26.43 8.95
CA LYS A 143 8.42 27.57 9.68
C LYS A 143 7.25 28.45 10.10
N LEU A 144 6.99 28.52 11.40
CA LEU A 144 6.12 29.53 11.99
C LEU A 144 6.77 30.87 11.66
N THR A 145 6.33 31.52 10.59
CA THR A 145 6.62 32.93 10.38
C THR A 145 5.87 33.67 11.48
N GLY A 146 6.56 33.94 12.59
CA GLY A 146 6.04 34.80 13.64
C GLY A 146 5.62 36.15 13.05
N PRO A 147 4.66 36.85 13.68
CA PRO A 147 4.22 38.15 13.20
C PRO A 147 5.43 39.09 13.10
N LYS A 148 5.55 39.78 11.96
CA LYS A 148 6.48 40.90 11.84
C LYS A 148 6.04 41.96 12.84
N LEU A 149 6.91 42.27 13.80
CA LEU A 149 6.80 43.44 14.67
C LEU A 149 6.88 44.72 13.84
#